data_AF-A0A7M4EKC0-F1
#
_entry.id   AF-A0A7M4EKC0-F1
#
_cell.length_a   1.000
_cell.length_b   1.000
_cell.length_c   1.000
_cell.angle_alpha   90.00
_cell.angle_beta   90.00
_cell.angle_gamma   90.00
#
_symmetry.space_group_name_H-M   'P 1'
#
loop_
_entity.id
_entity.type
_entity.pdbx_description
1 polymer ?
#
loop_
_entity_poly.entity_id
_entity_poly.type
_entity_poly.pdbx_seq_one_letter_code
_entity_poly.pdbx_strand_id
1 'polypeptide(L)'
;YDARHFHWVEKLFSPHFTAQDFFTRAYRAKRVEEIYSTAIIKFQEETGLKRKKCLSKLIVREAEPNLVGAKINISKEETEGDSACCGAGNLDVGTEESLKETEGHCIWNAKELAALRQEMHKNHLEGVSLKLQLSSLNARLRELTLEQIERDSLKNDLELQALKQDLHEKSAHVRSLNEELLQAREEIQNLELKNKDLQQEFKKLKQQQEKIKRELESVKIELSAEKVSHARSCKALERLRKHFSVQPLSDTFDNLSVDSFKTKE
;
A
#
# COMPACT_ATOMS: atom_id res chain seq x y z
N TYR A 1 -24.55 11.33 42.99
CA TYR A 1 -24.29 10.96 41.60
C TYR A 1 -24.29 12.23 40.77
N ASP A 2 -23.14 12.89 40.66
CA ASP A 2 -22.87 13.79 39.53
C ASP A 2 -21.38 14.18 39.48
N ALA A 3 -20.98 14.71 38.33
CA ALA A 3 -19.72 15.32 37.94
C ALA A 3 -18.66 14.37 37.34
N ARG A 4 -18.83 14.13 36.03
CA ARG A 4 -17.71 13.84 35.13
C ARG A 4 -16.71 14.98 35.23
N HIS A 5 -15.54 14.70 35.79
CA HIS A 5 -14.41 15.63 35.79
C HIS A 5 -13.92 15.81 34.35
N PHE A 6 -14.39 16.85 33.69
CA PHE A 6 -13.81 17.31 32.42
C PHE A 6 -12.38 17.77 32.68
N HIS A 7 -11.43 17.21 31.94
CA HIS A 7 -10.02 17.55 32.05
C HIS A 7 -9.82 18.98 31.53
N TRP A 8 -9.00 19.80 32.18
CA TRP A 8 -8.79 21.22 31.82
C TRP A 8 -8.37 21.40 30.34
N VAL A 9 -7.73 20.39 29.77
CA VAL A 9 -7.35 20.32 28.35
C VAL A 9 -8.57 20.38 27.43
N GLU A 10 -9.68 19.69 27.77
CA GLU A 10 -10.91 19.69 26.97
C GLU A 10 -11.64 21.03 27.02
N LYS A 11 -11.38 21.87 28.03
CA LYS A 11 -11.90 23.24 28.13
C LYS A 11 -11.15 24.23 27.23
N LEU A 12 -9.85 24.02 27.03
CA LEU A 12 -9.01 24.88 26.19
C LEU A 12 -9.02 24.43 24.73
N PHE A 13 -9.24 23.14 24.50
CA PHE A 13 -9.28 22.52 23.18
C PHE A 13 -10.55 21.69 23.03
N SER A 14 -11.70 22.36 22.95
CA SER A 14 -12.94 21.70 22.53
C SER A 14 -12.70 21.02 21.19
N PRO A 15 -12.84 19.69 21.07
CA PRO A 15 -12.57 19.01 19.81
C PRO A 15 -13.50 19.60 18.74
N HIS A 16 -12.91 20.20 17.71
CA HIS A 16 -13.61 20.77 16.55
C HIS A 16 -14.26 19.70 15.66
N PHE A 17 -14.21 18.44 16.08
CA PHE A 17 -14.68 17.30 15.33
C PHE A 17 -15.69 16.54 16.17
N THR A 18 -16.94 16.57 15.74
CA THR A 18 -18.04 15.83 16.35
C THR A 18 -18.19 14.46 15.68
N ALA A 19 -18.82 13.50 16.36
CA ALA A 19 -19.16 12.21 15.75
C ALA A 19 -20.02 12.38 14.47
N GLN A 20 -20.80 13.47 14.41
CA GLN A 20 -21.57 13.87 13.22
C GLN A 20 -20.66 14.14 12.01
N ASP A 21 -19.50 14.77 12.22
CA ASP A 21 -18.53 15.08 11.15
C ASP A 21 -17.91 13.80 10.58
N PHE A 22 -17.76 12.76 11.39
CA PHE A 22 -17.30 11.43 10.95
C PHE A 22 -18.30 10.80 9.98
N PHE A 23 -19.60 10.79 10.33
CA PHE A 23 -20.64 10.24 9.46
C PHE A 23 -20.83 11.05 8.18
N THR A 24 -20.70 12.38 8.26
CA THR A 24 -20.84 13.27 7.10
C THR A 24 -19.69 13.07 6.10
N ARG A 25 -18.47 12.85 6.61
CA ARG A 25 -17.29 12.59 5.77
C ARG A 25 -17.31 11.19 5.17
N ALA A 26 -17.77 10.18 5.91
CA ALA A 26 -17.94 8.81 5.40
C ALA A 26 -19.00 8.74 4.29
N TYR A 27 -20.13 9.44 4.45
CA TYR A 27 -21.17 9.53 3.43
C TYR A 27 -20.67 10.23 2.17
N ARG A 28 -19.90 11.33 2.32
CA ARG A 28 -19.26 12.02 1.19
C ARG A 28 -18.24 11.16 0.46
N ALA A 29 -17.40 10.41 1.19
CA ALA A 29 -16.42 9.51 0.59
C ALA A 29 -17.10 8.41 -0.23
N LYS A 30 -18.14 7.78 0.33
CA LYS A 30 -18.91 6.74 -0.36
C LYS A 30 -19.59 7.28 -1.64
N ARG A 31 -20.17 8.48 -1.59
CA ARG A 31 -20.78 9.11 -2.76
C ARG A 31 -19.75 9.40 -3.87
N VAL A 32 -18.55 9.82 -3.51
CA VAL A 32 -17.46 10.08 -4.48
C VAL A 32 -16.97 8.78 -5.11
N GLU A 33 -16.84 7.72 -4.31
CA GLU A 33 -16.47 6.38 -4.78
C GLU A 33 -17.49 5.81 -5.77
N GLU A 34 -18.78 5.98 -5.50
CA GLU A 34 -19.88 5.57 -6.39
C GLU A 34 -19.84 6.34 -7.73
N ILE A 35 -19.55 7.65 -7.70
CA ILE A 35 -19.41 8.48 -8.91
C ILE A 35 -18.23 7.98 -9.77
N TYR A 36 -17.07 7.74 -9.15
CA TYR A 36 -15.88 7.32 -9.87
C TYR A 36 -16.05 5.92 -10.47
N SER A 37 -16.62 4.99 -9.69
CA SER A 37 -16.93 3.62 -10.15
C SER A 37 -17.91 3.62 -11.32
N THR A 38 -18.96 4.45 -11.25
CA THR A 38 -19.93 4.61 -12.35
C THR A 38 -19.29 5.20 -13.60
N ALA A 39 -18.39 6.18 -13.46
CA ALA A 39 -17.68 6.79 -14.57
C ALA A 39 -16.73 5.80 -15.27
N ILE A 40 -16.02 4.97 -14.49
CA ILE A 40 -15.14 3.91 -15.04
C ILE A 40 -15.95 2.93 -15.89
N ILE A 41 -17.09 2.44 -15.37
CA ILE A 41 -17.95 1.49 -16.09
C ILE A 41 -18.45 2.11 -17.41
N LYS A 42 -18.97 3.33 -17.37
CA LYS A 42 -19.44 4.04 -18.59
C LYS A 42 -18.32 4.26 -19.61
N PHE A 43 -17.12 4.60 -19.16
CA PHE A 43 -15.97 4.78 -20.05
C PHE A 43 -15.54 3.46 -20.70
N GLN A 44 -15.55 2.36 -19.96
CA GLN A 44 -15.25 1.03 -20.48
C GLN A 44 -16.32 0.55 -21.46
N GLU A 45 -17.61 0.79 -21.18
CA GLU A 45 -18.71 0.50 -22.10
C GLU A 45 -18.61 1.34 -23.38
N GLU A 46 -18.32 2.63 -23.28
CA GLU A 46 -18.21 3.52 -24.43
C GLU A 46 -16.99 3.18 -25.31
N THR A 47 -15.84 2.86 -24.70
CA THR A 47 -14.66 2.38 -25.44
C THR A 47 -14.89 1.01 -26.05
N GLY A 48 -15.63 0.12 -25.36
CA GLY A 48 -16.11 -1.15 -25.90
C GLY A 48 -17.05 -0.98 -27.09
N LEU A 49 -17.98 -0.03 -27.03
CA LEU A 49 -18.92 0.29 -28.11
C LEU A 49 -18.19 0.90 -29.32
N LYS A 50 -17.19 1.76 -29.10
CA LYS A 50 -16.33 2.32 -30.15
C LYS A 50 -15.52 1.22 -30.85
N ARG A 51 -14.91 0.29 -30.11
CA ARG A 51 -14.22 -0.86 -30.70
C ARG A 51 -15.17 -1.76 -31.51
N LYS A 52 -16.37 -2.04 -31.00
CA LYS A 52 -17.39 -2.82 -31.72
C LYS A 52 -17.88 -2.11 -32.99
N LYS A 53 -18.00 -0.77 -32.98
CA LYS A 53 -18.36 0.04 -34.16
C LYS A 53 -17.25 0.12 -35.20
N CYS A 54 -15.98 0.15 -34.80
CA CYS A 54 -14.85 0.04 -35.72
C CYS A 54 -14.78 -1.35 -36.34
N LEU A 55 -15.06 -2.40 -35.57
CA LEU A 55 -15.10 -3.78 -36.05
C LEU A 55 -16.26 -4.00 -37.03
N SER A 56 -17.45 -3.45 -36.76
CA SER A 56 -18.58 -3.58 -37.69
C SER A 56 -18.37 -2.84 -39.01
N LYS A 57 -17.66 -1.69 -39.01
CA LYS A 57 -17.26 -1.00 -40.24
C LYS A 57 -16.22 -1.79 -41.06
N LEU A 58 -15.34 -2.54 -40.39
CA LEU A 58 -14.34 -3.39 -41.04
C LEU A 58 -15.01 -4.63 -41.66
N ILE A 59 -15.90 -5.30 -40.91
CA ILE A 59 -16.62 -6.50 -41.36
C ILE A 59 -17.60 -6.16 -42.51
N VAL A 60 -18.29 -5.02 -42.49
CA VAL A 60 -19.16 -4.60 -43.60
C VAL A 60 -18.37 -4.34 -44.89
N ARG A 61 -17.13 -3.84 -44.78
CA ARG A 61 -16.24 -3.68 -45.96
C ARG A 61 -15.75 -4.99 -46.55
N GLU A 62 -15.66 -6.04 -45.73
CA GLU A 62 -15.16 -7.36 -46.14
C GLU A 62 -16.29 -8.26 -46.66
N ALA A 63 -17.54 -7.98 -46.31
CA ALA A 63 -18.73 -8.73 -46.73
C ALA A 63 -19.48 -8.13 -47.94
N GLU A 64 -19.04 -7.01 -48.50
CA GLU A 64 -19.50 -6.54 -49.83
C GLU A 64 -18.51 -7.03 -50.91
N PRO A 65 -18.75 -8.20 -51.55
CA PRO A 65 -18.06 -8.50 -52.79
C PRO A 65 -18.66 -7.56 -53.84
N ASN A 66 -17.93 -6.52 -54.20
CA ASN A 66 -18.22 -5.74 -55.41
C ASN A 66 -18.16 -6.67 -56.62
N LEU A 67 -19.33 -7.18 -57.00
CA LEU A 67 -19.60 -7.68 -58.34
C LEU A 67 -19.41 -6.50 -59.30
N VAL A 68 -18.56 -6.72 -60.29
CA VAL A 68 -18.32 -5.97 -61.54
C VAL A 68 -16.96 -5.28 -61.59
N GLY A 69 -16.07 -5.87 -62.41
CA GLY A 69 -15.04 -5.12 -63.12
C GLY A 69 -13.67 -5.78 -63.20
N ALA A 70 -13.42 -6.50 -64.29
CA ALA A 70 -12.13 -6.59 -64.98
C ALA A 70 -10.92 -7.23 -64.24
N LYS A 71 -10.81 -8.55 -64.44
CA LYS A 71 -9.63 -9.26 -64.97
C LYS A 71 -8.30 -8.47 -64.97
N ILE A 72 -7.43 -8.78 -64.01
CA ILE A 72 -6.01 -8.42 -64.07
C ILE A 72 -5.20 -9.72 -64.15
N ASN A 73 -4.68 -9.99 -65.34
CA ASN A 73 -3.57 -10.92 -65.56
C ASN A 73 -2.30 -10.32 -64.97
N ILE A 74 -1.48 -11.15 -64.32
CA ILE A 74 -0.08 -10.81 -64.00
C ILE A 74 0.85 -11.86 -64.60
N SER A 75 1.90 -11.33 -65.25
CA SER A 75 3.21 -11.91 -65.57
C SER A 75 3.32 -12.92 -66.73
N LYS A 76 4.04 -12.54 -67.80
CA LYS A 76 5.51 -12.66 -67.90
C LYS A 76 6.06 -11.94 -69.15
N GLU A 77 6.98 -11.03 -68.88
CA GLU A 77 8.34 -10.86 -69.45
C GLU A 77 8.66 -11.29 -70.89
N GLU A 78 9.27 -10.32 -71.60
CA GLU A 78 10.29 -10.39 -72.66
C GLU A 78 10.01 -11.12 -73.99
N THR A 79 9.75 -10.33 -75.05
CA THR A 79 10.62 -10.25 -76.24
C THR A 79 10.16 -9.12 -77.18
N GLU A 80 11.10 -8.24 -77.51
CA GLU A 80 11.43 -7.79 -78.87
C GLU A 80 10.28 -7.32 -79.80
N GLY A 81 10.29 -6.03 -80.18
CA GLY A 81 9.51 -5.55 -81.32
C GLY A 81 9.10 -4.07 -81.27
N ASP A 82 9.84 -3.26 -82.02
CA ASP A 82 9.33 -2.11 -82.79
C ASP A 82 9.11 -0.74 -82.12
N SER A 83 10.21 0.02 -82.18
CA SER A 83 10.30 1.39 -82.66
C SER A 83 9.18 1.85 -83.63
N ALA A 84 8.38 2.84 -83.23
CA ALA A 84 7.74 3.81 -84.13
C ALA A 84 7.43 5.08 -83.33
N CYS A 85 8.32 6.08 -83.36
CA CYS A 85 8.27 7.24 -84.23
C CYS A 85 6.98 8.08 -84.09
N CYS A 86 7.14 9.27 -83.52
CA CYS A 86 6.16 10.34 -83.47
C CYS A 86 5.57 10.59 -84.86
N GLY A 87 4.26 10.39 -85.00
CA GLY A 87 3.51 10.72 -86.21
C GLY A 87 3.29 12.23 -86.32
N ALA A 88 4.32 12.95 -86.77
CA ALA A 88 4.15 14.25 -87.39
C ALA A 88 3.65 14.03 -88.83
N GLY A 89 2.32 14.08 -89.01
CA GLY A 89 1.71 14.09 -90.34
C GLY A 89 1.50 15.53 -90.80
N ASN A 90 2.27 15.95 -91.81
CA ASN A 90 1.97 17.13 -92.62
C ASN A 90 1.82 16.71 -94.08
N LEU A 91 0.91 17.41 -94.77
CA LEU A 91 0.61 17.46 -96.22
C LEU A 91 -0.19 16.26 -96.77
N ASP A 92 -1.21 16.40 -97.60
CA ASP A 92 -1.93 17.52 -98.22
C ASP A 92 -3.13 16.88 -98.98
N VAL A 93 -4.02 17.71 -99.53
CA VAL A 93 -5.06 17.43 -100.54
C VAL A 93 -6.49 17.38 -99.98
N GLY A 94 -7.09 18.58 -99.98
CA GLY A 94 -8.37 18.84 -100.64
C GLY A 94 -9.63 18.37 -99.92
N THR A 95 -10.39 19.31 -99.36
CA THR A 95 -11.69 19.74 -99.90
C THR A 95 -12.12 20.98 -99.11
N GLU A 96 -12.49 22.04 -99.82
CA GLU A 96 -13.21 23.19 -99.28
C GLU A 96 -14.41 22.71 -98.46
N GLU A 97 -14.53 23.16 -97.21
CA GLU A 97 -15.85 23.59 -96.75
C GLU A 97 -15.74 24.63 -95.65
N SER A 98 -16.32 25.78 -95.97
CA SER A 98 -16.40 27.00 -95.18
C SER A 98 -17.13 26.74 -93.86
N LEU A 99 -16.39 26.76 -92.74
CA LEU A 99 -16.94 27.16 -91.45
C LEU A 99 -16.25 28.46 -91.03
N LYS A 100 -16.95 29.58 -91.23
CA LYS A 100 -16.64 30.86 -90.61
C LYS A 100 -16.87 30.73 -89.11
N GLU A 101 -15.87 30.25 -88.39
CA GLU A 101 -15.80 30.50 -86.96
C GLU A 101 -15.48 31.98 -86.78
N THR A 102 -16.43 32.69 -86.17
CA THR A 102 -16.30 34.08 -85.76
C THR A 102 -15.06 34.23 -84.88
N GLU A 103 -13.98 34.69 -85.52
CA GLU A 103 -12.69 35.02 -84.92
C GLU A 103 -12.88 36.14 -83.91
N GLY A 104 -13.10 35.78 -82.65
CA GLY A 104 -13.07 36.69 -81.52
C GLY A 104 -11.69 37.31 -81.43
N HIS A 105 -11.58 38.57 -81.85
CA HIS A 105 -10.34 39.34 -81.85
C HIS A 105 -9.72 39.35 -80.44
N CYS A 106 -8.56 38.71 -80.28
CA CYS A 106 -7.85 38.72 -79.01
C CYS A 106 -7.33 40.13 -78.76
N ILE A 107 -7.72 40.74 -77.63
CA ILE A 107 -7.32 42.12 -77.23
C ILE A 107 -5.80 42.22 -76.96
N TRP A 108 -5.14 41.09 -76.77
CA TRP A 108 -3.73 40.99 -76.35
C TRP A 108 -2.79 40.84 -77.53
N ASN A 109 -1.64 41.52 -77.50
CA ASN A 109 -0.60 41.27 -78.49
C ASN A 109 0.20 39.99 -78.15
N ALA A 110 0.89 39.43 -79.15
CA ALA A 110 1.62 38.16 -79.00
C ALA A 110 2.69 38.19 -77.88
N LYS A 111 3.31 39.34 -77.61
CA LYS A 111 4.32 39.49 -76.55
C LYS A 111 3.67 39.50 -75.16
N GLU A 112 2.55 40.19 -74.99
CA GLU A 112 1.83 40.24 -73.72
C GLU A 112 1.28 38.86 -73.34
N LEU A 113 0.74 38.12 -74.32
CA LEU A 113 0.28 36.75 -74.11
C LEU A 113 1.43 35.79 -73.74
N ALA A 114 2.60 35.94 -74.36
CA ALA A 114 3.78 35.14 -74.04
C ALA A 114 4.31 35.44 -72.62
N ALA A 115 4.38 36.71 -72.24
CA ALA A 115 4.79 37.13 -70.90
C ALA A 115 3.83 36.59 -69.82
N LEU A 116 2.52 36.66 -70.06
CA LEU A 116 1.52 36.11 -69.13
C LEU A 116 1.66 34.59 -68.96
N ARG A 117 1.91 33.85 -70.05
CA ARG A 117 2.15 32.39 -69.99
C ARG A 117 3.41 32.06 -69.21
N GLN A 118 4.48 32.82 -69.42
CA GLN A 118 5.73 32.64 -68.70
C GLN A 118 5.54 32.89 -67.20
N GLU A 119 4.85 33.97 -66.84
CA GLU A 119 4.56 34.31 -65.45
C GLU A 119 3.64 33.28 -64.78
N MET A 120 2.62 32.79 -65.49
CA MET A 120 1.77 31.69 -65.01
C MET A 120 2.57 30.42 -64.75
N HIS A 121 3.50 30.06 -65.66
CA HIS A 121 4.37 28.90 -65.45
C HIS A 121 5.32 29.08 -64.27
N LYS A 122 5.93 30.25 -64.12
CA LYS A 122 6.78 30.56 -62.98
C LYS A 122 6.02 30.44 -61.66
N ASN A 123 4.84 31.06 -61.57
CA ASN A 123 3.99 30.99 -60.38
C ASN A 123 3.51 29.55 -60.10
N HIS A 124 3.23 28.76 -61.15
CA HIS A 124 2.87 27.36 -61.00
C HIS A 124 4.03 26.55 -60.40
N LEU A 125 5.25 26.70 -60.93
CA LEU A 125 6.44 26.02 -60.43
C LEU A 125 6.75 26.42 -58.98
N GLU A 126 6.61 27.70 -58.63
CA GLU A 126 6.77 28.21 -57.27
C GLU A 126 5.71 27.62 -56.32
N GLY A 127 4.44 27.56 -56.75
CA GLY A 127 3.37 26.93 -55.98
C GLY A 127 3.61 25.43 -55.75
N VAL A 128 4.11 24.71 -56.76
CA VAL A 128 4.52 23.29 -56.62
C VAL A 128 5.68 23.15 -55.63
N SER A 129 6.68 24.02 -55.72
CA SER A 129 7.83 24.03 -54.79
C SER A 129 7.40 24.25 -53.34
N LEU A 130 6.57 25.27 -53.08
CA LEU A 130 6.04 25.55 -51.75
C LEU A 130 5.18 24.40 -51.21
N LYS A 131 4.37 23.76 -52.07
CA LYS A 131 3.57 22.59 -51.68
C LYS A 131 4.44 21.40 -51.28
N LEU A 132 5.57 21.19 -51.96
CA LEU A 132 6.55 20.16 -51.60
C LEU A 132 7.21 20.49 -50.26
N GLN A 133 7.63 21.75 -50.05
CA GLN A 133 8.20 22.21 -48.78
C GLN A 133 7.22 22.04 -47.61
N LEU A 134 5.95 22.41 -47.79
CA LEU A 134 4.91 22.26 -46.78
C LEU A 134 4.65 20.79 -46.45
N SER A 135 4.66 19.91 -47.46
CA SER A 135 4.52 18.46 -47.26
C SER A 135 5.70 17.88 -46.47
N SER A 136 6.92 18.31 -46.79
CA SER A 136 8.15 17.93 -46.07
C SER A 136 8.13 18.38 -44.60
N LEU A 137 7.80 19.66 -44.35
CA LEU A 137 7.68 20.19 -42.99
C LEU A 137 6.60 19.47 -42.18
N ASN A 138 5.46 19.14 -42.79
CA ASN A 138 4.39 18.41 -42.13
C ASN A 138 4.79 16.97 -41.80
N ALA A 139 5.54 16.30 -42.68
CA ALA A 139 6.12 14.98 -42.41
C ALA A 139 7.07 15.03 -41.20
N ARG A 140 7.98 16.01 -41.18
CA ARG A 140 8.93 16.21 -40.08
C ARG A 140 8.25 16.53 -38.75
N LEU A 141 7.17 17.32 -38.77
CA LEU A 141 6.40 17.63 -37.56
C LEU A 141 5.74 16.38 -36.97
N ARG A 142 5.18 15.50 -37.83
CA ARG A 142 4.62 14.23 -37.38
C ARG A 142 5.69 13.32 -36.78
N GLU A 143 6.85 13.22 -37.41
CA GLU A 143 8.00 12.45 -36.92
C GLU A 143 8.43 12.91 -35.53
N LEU A 144 8.70 14.21 -35.36
CA LEU A 144 9.07 14.78 -34.05
C LEU A 144 7.98 14.57 -32.98
N THR A 145 6.71 14.59 -33.37
CA THR A 145 5.59 14.35 -32.44
C THR A 145 5.59 12.89 -31.96
N LEU A 146 5.85 11.94 -32.87
CA LEU A 146 5.95 10.52 -32.53
C LEU A 146 7.17 10.25 -31.64
N GLU A 147 8.33 10.80 -31.98
CA GLU A 147 9.54 10.67 -31.16
C GLU A 147 9.36 11.26 -29.75
N GLN A 148 8.60 12.35 -29.62
CA GLN A 148 8.28 12.93 -28.32
C GLN A 148 7.37 11.98 -27.51
N ILE A 149 6.33 11.43 -28.14
CA ILE A 149 5.43 10.46 -27.50
C ILE A 149 6.19 9.21 -27.05
N GLU A 150 7.09 8.69 -27.88
CA GLU A 150 7.91 7.52 -27.54
C GLU A 150 8.84 7.79 -26.36
N ARG A 151 9.52 8.94 -26.35
CA ARG A 151 10.38 9.34 -25.23
C ARG A 151 9.58 9.50 -23.93
N ASP A 152 8.41 10.14 -23.99
CA ASP A 152 7.56 10.32 -22.83
C ASP A 152 7.00 8.99 -22.32
N SER A 153 6.64 8.07 -23.22
CA SER A 153 6.23 6.70 -22.87
C SER A 153 7.32 5.95 -22.12
N LEU A 154 8.55 5.93 -22.66
CA LEU A 154 9.69 5.25 -22.03
C LEU A 154 10.01 5.84 -20.65
N LYS A 155 9.95 7.17 -20.51
CA LYS A 155 10.14 7.84 -19.23
C LYS A 155 9.08 7.42 -18.21
N ASN A 156 7.80 7.44 -18.60
CA ASN A 156 6.70 7.02 -17.73
C ASN A 156 6.81 5.56 -17.32
N ASP A 157 7.25 4.68 -18.22
CA ASP A 157 7.46 3.25 -17.93
C ASP A 157 8.54 3.03 -16.87
N LEU A 158 9.65 3.77 -16.95
CA LEU A 158 10.72 3.73 -15.95
C LEU A 158 10.24 4.23 -14.58
N GLU A 159 9.52 5.36 -14.55
CA GLU A 159 8.94 5.90 -13.32
C GLU A 159 7.93 4.91 -12.69
N LEU A 160 7.09 4.28 -13.51
CA LEU A 160 6.12 3.28 -13.06
C LEU A 160 6.82 2.04 -12.49
N GLN A 161 7.90 1.59 -13.11
CA GLN A 161 8.69 0.48 -12.60
C GLN A 161 9.34 0.82 -11.25
N ALA A 162 9.90 2.02 -11.10
CA ALA A 162 10.49 2.49 -9.85
C ALA A 162 9.44 2.56 -8.72
N LEU A 163 8.27 3.14 -8.99
CA LEU A 163 7.17 3.20 -8.02
C LEU A 163 6.64 1.82 -7.64
N LYS A 164 6.59 0.88 -8.60
CA LYS A 164 6.20 -0.50 -8.33
C LYS A 164 7.19 -1.20 -7.41
N GLN A 165 8.49 -0.97 -7.59
CA GLN A 165 9.52 -1.51 -6.71
C GLN A 165 9.41 -0.91 -5.30
N ASP A 166 9.32 0.42 -5.17
CA ASP A 166 9.14 1.07 -3.87
C ASP A 166 7.90 0.54 -3.16
N LEU A 167 6.77 0.42 -3.86
CA LEU A 167 5.54 -0.14 -3.29
C LEU A 167 5.75 -1.57 -2.76
N HIS A 168 6.50 -2.40 -3.48
CA HIS A 168 6.79 -3.76 -3.06
C HIS A 168 7.70 -3.78 -1.81
N GLU A 169 8.71 -2.92 -1.76
CA GLU A 169 9.59 -2.74 -0.60
C GLU A 169 8.82 -2.25 0.63
N LYS A 170 7.96 -1.23 0.46
CA LYS A 170 7.08 -0.73 1.53
C LYS A 170 6.11 -1.81 2.00
N SER A 171 5.53 -2.58 1.09
CA SER A 171 4.65 -3.70 1.43
C SER A 171 5.36 -4.78 2.24
N ALA A 172 6.60 -5.11 1.87
CA ALA A 172 7.44 -6.04 2.64
C ALA A 172 7.76 -5.51 4.04
N HIS A 173 8.11 -4.22 4.15
CA HIS A 173 8.39 -3.58 5.43
C HIS A 173 7.17 -3.58 6.35
N VAL A 174 5.97 -3.27 5.82
CA VAL A 174 4.71 -3.33 6.58
C VAL A 174 4.42 -4.75 7.08
N ARG A 175 4.68 -5.78 6.28
CA ARG A 175 4.54 -7.17 6.73
C ARG A 175 5.49 -7.50 7.89
N SER A 176 6.76 -7.13 7.78
CA SER A 176 7.75 -7.30 8.85
C SER A 176 7.32 -6.62 10.16
N LEU A 177 6.90 -5.35 10.08
CA LEU A 177 6.44 -4.61 11.26
C LEU A 177 5.20 -5.25 11.90
N ASN A 178 4.29 -5.80 11.10
CA ASN A 178 3.12 -6.50 11.63
C ASN A 178 3.51 -7.80 12.35
N GLU A 179 4.50 -8.54 11.85
CA GLU A 179 5.03 -9.75 12.50
C GLU A 179 5.69 -9.40 13.84
N GLU A 180 6.55 -8.37 13.88
CA GLU A 180 7.19 -7.87 15.11
C GLU A 180 6.14 -7.39 16.13
N LEU A 181 5.11 -6.68 15.67
CA LEU A 181 4.02 -6.21 16.53
C LEU A 181 3.20 -7.37 17.11
N LEU A 182 2.98 -8.43 16.34
CA LEU A 182 2.30 -9.63 16.82
C LEU A 182 3.15 -10.32 17.89
N GLN A 183 4.45 -10.50 17.65
CA GLN A 183 5.37 -11.11 18.62
C GLN A 183 5.42 -10.30 19.93
N ALA A 184 5.52 -8.98 19.84
CA ALA A 184 5.52 -8.10 21.02
C ALA A 184 4.23 -8.25 21.85
N ARG A 185 3.07 -8.42 21.19
CA ARG A 185 1.80 -8.67 21.89
C ARG A 185 1.79 -10.00 22.62
N GLU A 186 2.30 -11.05 22.00
CA GLU A 186 2.41 -12.38 22.63
C GLU A 186 3.35 -12.34 23.86
N GLU A 187 4.48 -11.65 23.74
CA GLU A 187 5.43 -11.47 24.83
C GLU A 187 4.80 -10.71 26.01
N ILE A 188 4.05 -9.63 25.74
CA ILE A 188 3.32 -8.87 26.77
C ILE A 188 2.32 -9.78 27.49
N GLN A 189 1.51 -10.57 26.76
CA GLN A 189 0.55 -11.48 27.37
C GLN A 189 1.22 -12.54 28.27
N ASN A 190 2.36 -13.08 27.83
CA ASN A 190 3.14 -14.03 28.62
C ASN A 190 3.67 -13.38 29.92
N LEU A 191 4.22 -12.17 29.82
CA LEU A 191 4.70 -11.42 30.98
C LEU A 191 3.56 -11.08 31.96
N GLU A 192 2.37 -10.74 31.46
CA GLU A 192 1.19 -10.49 32.31
C GLU A 192 0.78 -11.74 33.10
N LEU A 193 0.80 -12.92 32.47
CA LEU A 193 0.51 -14.19 33.14
C LEU A 193 1.55 -14.46 34.25
N LYS A 194 2.84 -14.36 33.93
CA LYS A 194 3.92 -14.54 34.91
C LYS A 194 3.81 -13.55 36.08
N ASN A 195 3.43 -12.30 35.81
CA ASN A 195 3.25 -11.30 36.86
C ASN A 195 2.06 -11.66 37.77
N LYS A 196 0.95 -12.17 37.22
CA LYS A 196 -0.18 -12.68 38.03
C LYS A 196 0.25 -13.83 38.93
N ASP A 197 1.04 -14.78 38.42
CA ASP A 197 1.54 -15.91 39.21
C ASP A 197 2.47 -15.44 40.33
N LEU A 198 3.42 -14.55 40.02
CA LEU A 198 4.32 -13.96 41.01
C LEU A 198 3.56 -13.18 42.10
N GLN A 199 2.49 -12.46 41.74
CA GLN A 199 1.63 -11.78 42.71
C GLN A 199 0.91 -12.76 43.63
N GLN A 200 0.49 -13.93 43.13
CA GLN A 200 -0.12 -14.97 43.97
C GLN A 200 0.90 -15.56 44.95
N GLU A 201 2.10 -15.90 44.48
CA GLU A 201 3.17 -16.41 45.33
C GLU A 201 3.58 -15.39 46.40
N PHE A 202 3.69 -14.12 46.03
CA PHE A 202 3.96 -13.05 46.99
C PHE A 202 2.89 -12.94 48.08
N LYS A 203 1.60 -13.08 47.72
CA LYS A 203 0.51 -13.11 48.71
C LYS A 203 0.63 -14.30 49.66
N LYS A 204 0.96 -15.49 49.15
CA LYS A 204 1.15 -16.70 49.99
C LYS A 204 2.32 -16.50 50.96
N LEU A 205 3.47 -16.02 50.47
CA LEU A 205 4.64 -15.73 51.30
C LEU A 205 4.32 -14.70 52.38
N LYS A 206 3.58 -13.64 52.05
CA LYS A 206 3.14 -12.64 53.02
C LYS A 206 2.24 -13.25 54.11
N GLN A 207 1.31 -14.12 53.74
CA GLN A 207 0.46 -14.82 54.72
C GLN A 207 1.29 -15.75 55.63
N GLN A 208 2.27 -16.45 55.08
CA GLN A 208 3.20 -17.28 55.86
C GLN A 208 4.03 -16.43 56.82
N GLN A 209 4.56 -15.29 56.37
CA GLN A 209 5.31 -14.36 57.21
C GLN A 209 4.47 -13.87 58.40
N GLU A 210 3.20 -13.51 58.18
CA GLU A 210 2.28 -13.10 59.26
C GLU A 210 1.91 -14.26 60.21
N LYS A 211 1.87 -15.50 59.71
CA LYS A 211 1.69 -16.68 60.58
C LYS A 211 2.89 -16.88 61.50
N ILE A 212 4.10 -16.90 60.94
CA ILE A 212 5.35 -17.07 61.70
C ILE A 212 5.49 -15.95 62.74
N LYS A 213 5.17 -14.71 62.37
CA LYS A 213 5.22 -13.57 63.29
C LYS A 213 4.30 -13.74 64.51
N ARG A 214 3.09 -14.28 64.32
CA ARG A 214 2.15 -14.58 65.42
C ARG A 214 2.67 -15.71 66.31
N GLU A 215 3.19 -16.78 65.72
CA GLU A 215 3.78 -17.90 66.46
C GLU A 215 4.98 -17.42 67.31
N LEU A 216 5.83 -16.56 66.75
CA LEU A 216 6.97 -15.98 67.46
C LEU A 216 6.53 -15.14 68.66
N GLU A 217 5.47 -14.33 68.53
CA GLU A 217 4.96 -13.55 69.67
C GLU A 217 4.33 -14.46 70.74
N SER A 218 3.65 -15.55 70.35
CA SER A 218 3.15 -16.56 71.30
C SER A 218 4.28 -17.20 72.09
N VAL A 219 5.32 -17.70 71.41
CA VAL A 219 6.49 -18.31 72.04
C VAL A 219 7.21 -17.33 72.97
N LYS A 220 7.29 -16.05 72.59
CA LYS A 220 7.87 -15.01 73.43
C LYS A 220 7.07 -14.78 74.72
N ILE A 221 5.74 -14.80 74.64
CA ILE A 221 4.86 -14.70 75.82
C ILE A 221 5.05 -15.92 76.73
N GLU A 222 4.99 -17.14 76.17
CA GLU A 222 5.20 -18.39 76.90
C GLU A 222 6.57 -18.42 77.59
N LEU A 223 7.64 -18.04 76.87
CA LEU A 223 8.99 -17.95 77.43
C LEU A 223 9.06 -16.95 78.59
N SER A 224 8.35 -15.82 78.51
CA SER A 224 8.30 -14.85 79.60
C SER A 224 7.58 -15.40 80.83
N ALA A 225 6.49 -16.14 80.64
CA ALA A 225 5.74 -16.79 81.71
C ALA A 225 6.57 -17.89 82.38
N GLU A 226 7.26 -18.72 81.59
CA GLU A 226 8.13 -19.79 82.08
C GLU A 226 9.31 -19.23 82.89
N LYS A 227 9.95 -18.15 82.42
CA LYS A 227 11.00 -17.45 83.19
C LYS A 227 10.51 -17.00 84.56
N VAL A 228 9.29 -16.47 84.64
CA VAL A 228 8.68 -16.06 85.92
C VAL A 228 8.39 -17.27 86.81
N SER A 229 7.85 -18.35 86.25
CA SER A 229 7.60 -19.61 86.97
C SER A 229 8.90 -20.20 87.53
N HIS A 230 9.93 -20.32 86.68
CA HIS A 230 11.26 -20.78 87.06
C HIS A 230 11.87 -19.94 88.18
N ALA A 231 11.80 -18.60 88.09
CA ALA A 231 12.28 -17.71 89.14
C ALA A 231 11.58 -17.94 90.49
N ARG A 232 10.27 -18.23 90.49
CA ARG A 232 9.53 -18.60 91.71
C ARG A 232 9.99 -19.95 92.26
N SER A 233 10.17 -20.94 91.38
CA SER A 233 10.66 -22.28 91.76
C SER A 233 12.05 -22.20 92.41
N CYS A 234 12.99 -21.47 91.80
CA CYS A 234 14.32 -21.24 92.37
C CYS A 234 14.27 -20.61 93.77
N LYS A 235 13.41 -19.59 93.97
CA LYS A 235 13.20 -18.99 95.30
C LYS A 235 12.63 -19.97 96.32
N ALA A 236 11.72 -20.86 95.92
CA ALA A 236 11.16 -21.89 96.80
C ALA A 236 12.22 -22.92 97.21
N LEU A 237 13.03 -23.39 96.26
CA LEU A 237 14.16 -24.30 96.52
C LEU A 237 15.20 -23.66 97.44
N GLU A 238 15.49 -22.37 97.29
CA GLU A 238 16.42 -21.66 98.17
C GLU A 238 15.89 -21.57 99.61
N ARG A 239 14.58 -21.34 99.79
CA ARG A 239 13.93 -21.39 101.11
C ARG A 239 14.05 -22.77 101.73
N LEU A 240 13.75 -23.83 100.97
CA LEU A 240 13.91 -25.21 101.44
C LEU A 240 15.35 -25.50 101.86
N ARG A 241 16.33 -25.14 101.03
CA ARG A 241 17.76 -25.29 101.34
C ARG A 241 18.13 -24.62 102.66
N LYS A 242 17.63 -23.40 102.92
CA LYS A 242 17.85 -22.68 104.18
C LYS A 242 17.24 -23.41 105.37
N HIS A 243 16.00 -23.92 105.25
CA HIS A 243 15.37 -24.72 106.31
C HIS A 243 16.21 -25.94 106.70
N PHE A 244 16.63 -26.74 105.72
CA PHE A 244 17.45 -27.93 105.97
C PHE A 244 18.88 -27.62 106.46
N SER A 245 19.41 -26.42 106.21
CA SER A 245 20.74 -26.01 106.70
C SER A 245 20.72 -25.50 108.15
N VAL A 246 19.56 -25.05 108.65
CA VAL A 246 19.38 -24.51 110.02
C VAL A 246 18.96 -25.60 111.01
N GLN A 247 18.51 -26.76 110.51
CA GLN A 247 18.23 -27.92 111.35
C GLN A 247 19.57 -28.51 111.83
N PRO A 248 19.83 -28.62 113.14
CA PRO A 248 20.95 -29.42 113.62
C PRO A 248 20.77 -30.84 113.10
N LEU A 249 21.86 -31.54 112.78
CA LEU A 249 21.85 -33.00 112.74
C LEU A 249 21.40 -33.46 114.14
N SER A 250 20.10 -33.62 114.34
CA SER A 250 19.59 -34.43 115.43
C SER A 250 19.99 -35.85 115.06
N ASP A 251 20.89 -36.41 115.86
CA ASP A 251 21.43 -37.77 115.76
C ASP A 251 20.32 -38.83 115.77
N THR A 252 19.65 -39.01 114.63
CA THR A 252 18.68 -40.09 114.40
C THR A 252 18.96 -40.75 113.06
N PHE A 253 20.22 -41.09 112.79
CA PHE A 253 20.61 -41.93 111.65
C PHE A 253 21.38 -43.19 112.04
N ASP A 254 21.24 -43.64 113.28
CA ASP A 254 21.79 -44.92 113.75
C ASP A 254 20.82 -46.12 113.63
N ASN A 255 19.67 -46.00 112.95
CA ASN A 255 18.68 -47.08 112.90
C ASN A 255 18.07 -47.41 111.53
N LEU A 256 18.76 -47.11 110.43
CA LEU A 256 18.49 -47.81 109.18
C LEU A 256 19.43 -49.00 109.06
N SER A 257 19.02 -50.08 109.73
CA SER A 257 19.54 -51.42 109.48
C SER A 257 19.49 -51.70 107.99
N VAL A 258 20.68 -51.86 107.45
CA VAL A 258 20.98 -52.67 106.27
C VAL A 258 20.07 -53.89 106.28
N ASP A 259 19.23 -54.04 105.26
CA ASP A 259 18.98 -55.35 104.67
C ASP A 259 18.46 -55.23 103.22
N SER A 260 19.38 -55.58 102.33
CA SER A 260 19.18 -56.44 101.14
C SER A 260 17.94 -56.23 100.28
N PHE A 261 18.14 -55.78 99.03
CA PHE A 261 17.66 -56.56 97.89
C PHE A 261 18.74 -56.66 96.81
N LYS A 262 19.05 -57.92 96.52
CA LYS A 262 20.01 -58.43 95.56
C LYS A 262 19.75 -57.91 94.16
N THR A 263 20.85 -57.53 93.52
CA THR A 263 21.10 -57.71 92.09
C THR A 263 20.76 -59.14 91.64
N LYS A 264 19.96 -59.25 90.58
CA LYS A 264 20.01 -60.37 89.65
C LYS A 264 20.00 -59.82 88.23
N GLU A 265 20.90 -60.39 87.45
CA GLU A 265 21.13 -60.27 86.00
C GLU A 265 19.86 -60.37 85.17
#